data_AF-A0A7X3H6N3-F1
#
_entry.id   AF-A0A7X3H6N3-F1
#
_cell.length_a   1.000
_cell.length_b   1.000
_cell.length_c   1.000
_cell.angle_alpha   90.00
_cell.angle_beta   90.00
_cell.angle_gamma   90.00
#
_symmetry.space_group_name_H-M   'P 1'
#
loop_
_entity.id
_entity.type
_entity.pdbx_description
1 polymer ?
#
loop_
_entity_poly.entity_id
_entity_poly.type
_entity_poly.pdbx_seq_one_letter_code
_entity_poly.pdbx_strand_id
1 'polypeptide(L)' 'MSSTSSEPPPEPRPASPCVRRCCLDDADICIGCGRSLSEILQWGEASDDRRRQICRDAAQRLAARRP' A
#
# COMPACT_ATOMS: atom_id res chain seq x y z
N MET A 1 -2.12 -0.01 -42.98
CA MET A 1 -1.29 0.93 -42.19
C MET A 1 -2.24 1.70 -41.28
N SER A 2 -2.48 1.22 -40.06
CA SER A 2 -3.18 2.01 -39.04
C SER A 2 -2.60 1.63 -37.69
N SER A 3 -1.90 2.61 -37.13
CA SER A 3 -1.15 2.58 -35.90
C SER A 3 -2.00 2.07 -34.74
N THR A 4 -1.56 0.98 -34.10
CA THR A 4 -1.94 0.68 -32.73
C THR A 4 -1.48 1.85 -31.87
N SER A 5 -2.40 2.70 -31.42
CA SER A 5 -2.17 3.55 -30.27
C SER A 5 -1.89 2.64 -29.07
N SER A 6 -0.60 2.42 -28.80
CA SER A 6 -0.13 1.87 -27.54
C SER A 6 -0.23 2.96 -26.48
N GLU A 7 -1.45 3.28 -26.07
CA GLU A 7 -1.65 4.00 -24.82
C GLU A 7 -1.43 2.97 -23.70
N PRO A 8 -0.41 3.12 -22.85
CA PRO A 8 -0.19 2.17 -21.77
C PRO A 8 -1.46 2.17 -20.89
N PRO A 9 -2.03 1.00 -20.57
CA PRO A 9 -3.24 0.93 -19.77
C PRO A 9 -3.02 1.65 -18.42
N PRO A 10 -4.05 2.34 -17.87
CA PRO A 10 -3.92 3.03 -16.61
C PRO A 10 -3.40 2.06 -15.55
N GLU A 11 -2.28 2.41 -14.94
CA GLU A 11 -1.60 1.62 -13.90
C GLU A 11 -2.64 1.12 -12.88
N PRO A 12 -2.76 -0.19 -12.68
CA PRO A 12 -3.82 -0.74 -11.84
C PRO A 12 -3.72 -0.19 -10.42
N ARG A 13 -4.89 -0.01 -9.78
CA ARG A 13 -4.94 0.44 -8.39
C ARG A 13 -4.08 -0.49 -7.53
N PRO A 14 -3.16 0.06 -6.72
CA PRO A 14 -2.26 -0.76 -5.91
C PRO A 14 -3.07 -1.68 -5.00
N ALA A 15 -2.71 -2.96 -4.99
CA ALA A 15 -3.32 -3.93 -4.11
C ALA A 15 -3.08 -3.54 -2.64
N SER A 16 -4.05 -3.82 -1.79
CA SER A 16 -3.86 -3.62 -0.35
C SER A 16 -2.81 -4.62 0.15
N PRO A 17 -1.77 -4.17 0.87
CA PRO A 17 -0.74 -5.06 1.44
C PRO A 17 -1.26 -5.79 2.70
N CYS A 18 -2.59 -5.77 2.94
CA CYS A 18 -3.20 -6.40 4.10
C CYS A 18 -3.17 -7.92 3.96
N VAL A 19 -2.37 -8.58 4.81
CA VAL A 19 -2.28 -10.04 4.91
C VAL A 19 -3.36 -10.66 5.81
N ARG A 20 -4.46 -9.93 6.07
CA ARG A 20 -5.56 -10.31 6.99
C ARG A 20 -5.11 -10.70 8.40
N ARG A 21 -3.92 -10.25 8.81
CA ARG A 21 -3.38 -10.42 10.16
C ARG A 21 -3.17 -9.03 10.76
N CYS A 22 -4.24 -8.47 11.33
CA CYS A 22 -4.22 -7.14 11.89
C CYS A 22 -3.80 -7.21 13.36
N CYS A 23 -2.55 -6.84 13.65
CA CYS A 23 -2.04 -6.67 15.01
C CYS A 23 -1.24 -5.37 15.01
N LEU A 24 -1.77 -4.32 15.63
CA LEU A 24 -1.08 -3.04 15.78
C LEU A 24 -0.12 -3.13 16.97
N ASP A 25 1.01 -2.43 16.88
CA ASP A 25 1.91 -2.24 18.02
C ASP A 25 1.64 -0.91 18.73
N ASP A 26 2.49 -0.56 19.70
CA ASP A 26 2.37 0.68 20.50
C ASP A 26 2.47 1.96 19.65
N ALA A 27 3.07 1.88 18.46
CA ALA A 27 3.16 2.99 17.51
C ALA A 27 2.00 3.00 16.48
N ASP A 28 0.93 2.24 16.74
CA ASP A 28 -0.21 2.07 15.84
C ASP A 28 0.19 1.55 14.45
N ILE A 29 1.26 0.78 14.34
CA ILE A 29 1.70 0.16 13.08
C ILE A 29 1.38 -1.33 13.10
N CYS A 30 0.64 -1.78 12.10
CA CYS A 30 0.30 -3.18 11.93
C CYS A 30 1.58 -4.00 11.72
N ILE A 31 1.90 -4.90 12.63
CA ILE A 31 3.06 -5.81 12.55
C ILE A 31 2.92 -6.84 11.43
N GLY A 32 1.69 -7.07 10.93
CA GLY A 32 1.43 -8.01 9.84
C GLY A 32 1.70 -7.43 8.45
N CYS A 33 1.23 -6.20 8.20
CA CYS A 33 1.35 -5.55 6.89
C CYS A 33 2.25 -4.31 6.85
N GLY A 34 2.71 -3.81 8.00
CA GLY A 34 3.57 -2.63 8.13
C GLY A 34 2.87 -1.27 8.00
N ARG A 35 1.53 -1.24 7.85
CA ARG A 35 0.75 0.00 7.72
C ARG A 35 0.40 0.61 9.06
N SER A 36 0.39 1.94 9.14
CA SER A 36 -0.15 2.62 10.33
C SER A 36 -1.68 2.58 10.38
N LEU A 37 -2.25 2.76 11.57
CA LEU A 37 -3.69 2.88 11.76
C LEU A 37 -4.25 4.03 10.92
N SER A 38 -3.59 5.20 10.92
CA SER A 38 -3.97 6.34 10.08
C SER A 38 -3.92 6.00 8.58
N GLU A 39 -2.98 5.18 8.14
CA GLU A 39 -2.90 4.68 6.76
C GLU A 39 -4.01 3.68 6.44
N ILE A 40 -4.40 2.84 7.38
CA ILE A 40 -5.52 1.90 7.22
C ILE A 40 -6.83 2.68 7.08
N LEU A 41 -7.06 3.67 7.94
CA LEU A 41 -8.24 4.54 7.90
C LEU A 41 -8.31 5.33 6.59
N GLN A 42 -7.20 5.97 6.18
CA GLN A 42 -7.19 6.77 4.96
C GLN A 42 -7.26 5.93 3.66
N TRP A 43 -7.07 4.60 3.70
CA TRP A 43 -6.97 3.78 2.49
C TRP A 43 -8.20 3.88 1.57
N GLY A 44 -9.40 3.90 2.18
CA GLY A 44 -10.66 3.97 1.44
C GLY A 44 -10.76 5.24 0.59
N GLU A 45 -10.29 6.35 1.14
CA GLU A 45 -10.36 7.69 0.54
C GLU A 45 -9.05 8.11 -0.18
N ALA A 46 -7.97 7.36 0.03
CA ALA A 46 -6.67 7.65 -0.57
C ALA A 46 -6.69 7.49 -2.10
N SER A 47 -6.06 8.44 -2.79
CA SER A 47 -5.76 8.36 -4.22
C SER A 47 -4.78 7.21 -4.51
N ASP A 48 -4.73 6.75 -5.76
CA ASP A 48 -3.86 5.62 -6.13
C ASP A 48 -2.38 5.90 -5.86
N ASP A 49 -1.92 7.14 -6.04
CA ASP A 49 -0.55 7.54 -5.69
C ASP A 49 -0.30 7.49 -4.19
N ARG A 50 -1.27 7.94 -3.39
CA ARG A 50 -1.17 7.87 -1.93
C ARG A 50 -1.15 6.42 -1.48
N ARG A 51 -1.99 5.57 -2.06
CA ARG A 51 -2.00 4.13 -1.79
C ARG A 51 -0.67 3.47 -2.14
N ARG A 52 -0.06 3.82 -3.29
CA ARG A 52 1.29 3.35 -3.66
C ARG A 52 2.33 3.77 -2.63
N GLN A 53 2.27 5.01 -2.16
CA GLN A 53 3.17 5.49 -1.11
C GLN A 53 3.01 4.69 0.19
N ILE A 54 1.77 4.48 0.63
CA ILE A 54 1.47 3.67 1.83
C ILE A 54 2.01 2.25 1.68
N CYS A 55 1.85 1.62 0.51
CA CYS A 55 2.40 0.29 0.27
C CYS A 55 3.93 0.27 0.36
N ARG A 56 4.60 1.28 -0.20
CA ARG A 56 6.06 1.42 -0.13
C ARG A 56 6.53 1.62 1.31
N ASP A 57 5.94 2.56 2.02
CA ASP A 57 6.29 2.89 3.40
C ASP A 57 6.03 1.68 4.32
N ALA A 58 4.91 0.99 4.12
CA ALA A 58 4.58 -0.21 4.88
C ALA A 58 5.56 -1.37 4.64
N ALA A 59 5.96 -1.60 3.39
CA ALA A 59 7.00 -2.58 3.06
C ALA A 59 8.35 -2.22 3.70
N GLN A 60 8.72 -0.94 3.68
CA GLN A 60 9.94 -0.46 4.34
C GLN A 60 9.90 -0.67 5.86
N ARG A 61 8.79 -0.32 6.53
CA ARG A 61 8.61 -0.55 7.97
C ARG A 61 8.67 -2.03 8.32
N LEU A 62 8.02 -2.89 7.51
CA LEU A 62 8.05 -4.33 7.71
C LEU A 62 9.46 -4.90 7.52
N ALA A 63 10.21 -4.41 6.52
CA ALA A 63 11.59 -4.80 6.30
C ALA A 63 12.51 -4.36 7.46
N ALA A 64 12.33 -3.13 7.98
CA ALA A 64 13.08 -2.61 9.12
C ALA A 64 12.73 -3.31 10.44
N ARG A 65 11.52 -3.90 10.54
CA ARG A 65 11.03 -4.67 11.70
C ARG A 65 11.43 -6.14 11.69
N ARG A 66 11.90 -6.69 10.56
CA ARG A 66 12.38 -8.08 10.54
C ARG A 66 13.54 -8.21 11.54
N PRO A 67 13.42 -9.06 12.57
CA PRO A 67 14.51 -9.34 13.50
C PRO A 67 15.64 -10.10 12.80
#